data_AF-A0A0W1AFQ2-F1
#
_entry.id   AF-A0A0W1AFQ2-F1
#
_cell.length_a   1.000
_cell.length_b   1.000
_cell.length_c   1.000
_cell.angle_alpha   90.00
_cell.angle_beta   90.00
_cell.angle_gamma   90.00
#
_symmetry.space_group_name_H-M   'P 1'
#
loop_
_entity.id
_entity.type
_entity.pdbx_description
1 polymer ?
#
loop_
_entity_poly.entity_id
_entity_poly.type
_entity_poly.pdbx_seq_one_letter_code
_entity_poly.pdbx_strand_id
1 'polypeptide(L)'
;MSTILLEAESRTDMGKGASRRLRRLENKVPAVIYGGDKQPKSIHFLHNKVVKALETESIYSSVFDISVDGKVEHVILKALQRHPYKPIVMHMDLQRVSGKDVLVKLVPLHFTNEQKSAGVKAGGIINHSMTQVEIRCQAKDLPEFIEVDMTDVGMNDVVHLSNLHLPKGVQLTVDVADGSHDSPVVSIHAPKVAAVEEESSVPASAVPTTNDEKSAE
;
A
#
# COMPACT_ATOMS: atom_id res chain seq x y z
N MET A 1 1.63 19.28 -1.31
CA MET A 1 1.84 19.48 0.14
C MET A 1 0.49 19.38 0.83
N SER A 2 -0.04 18.15 0.92
CA SER A 2 -1.15 17.88 1.82
C SER A 2 -0.69 18.14 3.26
N THR A 3 -1.11 19.26 3.86
CA THR A 3 -0.79 19.56 5.27
C THR A 3 -1.79 18.82 6.15
N ILE A 4 -1.49 17.56 6.46
CA ILE A 4 -2.30 16.77 7.39
C ILE A 4 -1.83 17.13 8.80
N LEU A 5 -2.72 17.72 9.60
CA LEU A 5 -2.47 18.04 10.99
C LEU A 5 -3.19 17.04 11.91
N LEU A 6 -2.41 16.30 12.69
CA LEU A 6 -2.92 15.36 13.69
C LEU A 6 -2.67 15.88 15.10
N GLU A 7 -3.72 15.93 15.91
CA GLU A 7 -3.63 16.32 17.31
C GLU A 7 -3.30 15.11 18.17
N ALA A 8 -2.19 15.20 18.91
CA ALA A 8 -1.74 14.19 19.85
C ALA A 8 -1.65 14.77 21.26
N GLU A 9 -1.94 13.92 22.22
CA GLU A 9 -1.75 14.22 23.64
C GLU A 9 -0.58 13.38 24.16
N SER A 10 0.22 13.96 25.06
CA SER A 10 1.25 13.20 25.76
C SER A 10 0.64 12.18 26.73
N ARG A 11 1.31 11.02 26.87
CA ARG A 11 0.92 10.00 27.85
C ARG A 11 2.00 9.83 28.91
N THR A 12 1.57 9.65 30.16
CA THR A 12 2.43 9.33 31.30
C THR A 12 2.32 7.84 31.67
N ASP A 13 1.13 7.25 31.55
CA ASP A 13 0.89 5.84 31.83
C ASP A 13 1.44 4.93 30.73
N MET A 14 2.44 4.12 31.10
CA MET A 14 3.12 3.18 30.20
C MET A 14 2.85 1.73 30.59
N GLY A 15 2.97 0.83 29.62
CA GLY A 15 2.87 -0.62 29.83
C GLY A 15 1.68 -1.29 29.15
N LYS A 16 1.62 -2.62 29.31
CA LYS A 16 0.66 -3.51 28.61
C LYS A 16 -0.79 -3.26 29.04
N GLY A 17 -1.02 -3.04 30.33
CA GLY A 17 -2.36 -2.79 30.90
C GLY A 17 -2.94 -1.46 30.44
N ALA A 18 -2.17 -0.37 30.60
CA ALA A 18 -2.54 0.97 30.17
C ALA A 18 -2.84 1.02 28.66
N SER A 19 -1.95 0.48 27.83
CA SER A 19 -2.13 0.48 26.36
C SER A 19 -3.33 -0.35 25.88
N ARG A 20 -3.74 -1.39 26.64
CA ARG A 20 -4.96 -2.14 26.35
C ARG A 20 -6.21 -1.36 26.75
N ARG A 21 -6.16 -0.66 27.89
CA ARG A 21 -7.26 0.17 28.39
C ARG A 21 -7.55 1.34 27.43
N LEU A 22 -6.51 2.06 27.00
CA LEU A 22 -6.61 3.16 26.03
C LEU A 22 -7.32 2.75 24.74
N ARG A 23 -6.96 1.58 24.19
CA ARG A 23 -7.58 1.08 22.96
C ARG A 23 -9.01 0.59 23.14
N ARG A 24 -9.32 -0.04 24.28
CA ARG A 24 -10.63 -0.68 24.51
C ARG A 24 -11.68 0.27 25.09
N LEU A 25 -11.29 1.15 26.01
CA LEU A 25 -12.22 2.02 26.74
C LEU A 25 -12.27 3.43 26.15
N GLU A 26 -11.13 3.97 25.74
CA GLU A 26 -11.03 5.38 25.33
C GLU A 26 -10.96 5.57 23.81
N ASN A 27 -10.92 4.48 23.03
CA ASN A 27 -10.75 4.50 21.58
C ASN A 27 -9.58 5.41 21.14
N LYS A 28 -8.46 5.32 21.87
CA LYS A 28 -7.22 6.03 21.55
C LYS A 28 -6.16 5.07 21.01
N VAL A 29 -5.39 5.54 20.03
CA VAL A 29 -4.29 4.81 19.42
C VAL A 29 -2.98 5.24 20.10
N PRO A 30 -2.25 4.33 20.76
CA PRO A 30 -0.94 4.63 21.30
C PRO A 30 0.09 4.79 20.16
N ALA A 31 0.99 5.76 20.32
CA ALA A 31 2.02 6.02 19.34
C ALA A 31 3.32 6.50 20.01
N VAL A 32 4.41 6.44 19.26
CA VAL A 32 5.72 6.92 19.70
C VAL A 32 6.30 7.85 18.65
N ILE A 33 6.76 9.02 19.10
CA ILE A 33 7.55 9.92 18.27
C ILE A 33 9.01 9.82 18.71
N TYR A 34 9.90 9.51 17.79
CA TYR A 34 11.35 9.44 18.01
C TYR A 34 12.12 10.03 16.85
N GLY A 35 13.45 10.10 16.96
CA GLY A 35 14.32 10.68 15.95
C GLY A 35 14.63 12.16 16.18
N GLY A 36 15.57 12.66 15.39
CA GLY A 36 16.26 13.93 15.63
C GLY A 36 17.06 13.93 16.93
N ASP A 37 17.30 15.11 17.49
CA ASP A 37 18.09 15.30 18.72
C ASP A 37 17.25 15.25 20.01
N LYS A 38 15.93 15.00 19.89
CA LYS A 38 14.99 14.99 21.02
C LYS A 38 14.76 13.57 21.52
N GLN A 39 14.53 13.44 22.84
CA GLN A 39 14.16 12.16 23.44
C GLN A 39 12.85 11.60 22.84
N PRO A 40 12.70 10.26 22.80
CA PRO A 40 11.45 9.62 22.39
C PRO A 40 10.29 10.08 23.27
N LYS A 41 9.19 10.54 22.65
CA LYS A 41 7.98 10.95 23.35
C LYS A 41 6.87 9.94 23.09
N SER A 42 6.32 9.45 24.19
CA SER A 42 5.15 8.60 24.21
C SER A 42 3.89 9.45 24.09
N ILE A 43 3.06 9.17 23.09
CA ILE A 43 1.86 9.95 22.80
C ILE A 43 0.67 9.03 22.49
N HIS A 44 -0.51 9.62 22.36
CA HIS A 44 -1.69 8.94 21.89
C HIS A 44 -2.57 9.86 21.06
N PHE A 45 -3.30 9.26 20.12
CA PHE A 45 -4.22 9.94 19.20
C PHE A 45 -5.64 9.44 19.40
N LEU A 46 -6.62 10.26 19.03
CA LEU A 46 -8.00 9.81 18.85
C LEU A 46 -8.09 8.87 17.63
N HIS A 47 -8.66 7.68 17.82
CA HIS A 47 -8.71 6.66 16.76
C HIS A 47 -9.43 7.15 15.50
N ASN A 48 -10.55 7.86 15.64
CA ASN A 48 -11.31 8.38 14.50
C ASN A 48 -10.49 9.34 13.62
N LYS A 49 -9.66 10.19 14.25
CA LYS A 49 -8.79 11.13 13.54
C LYS A 49 -7.69 10.39 12.78
N VAL A 50 -7.11 9.36 13.40
CA VAL A 50 -6.10 8.51 12.77
C VAL A 50 -6.68 7.75 11.57
N VAL A 51 -7.84 7.12 11.72
CA VAL A 51 -8.48 6.37 10.63
C VAL A 51 -8.76 7.27 9.43
N LYS A 52 -9.37 8.45 9.67
CA LYS A 52 -9.61 9.44 8.62
C LYS A 52 -8.32 9.91 7.93
N ALA A 53 -7.25 10.08 8.70
CA ALA A 53 -5.96 10.47 8.15
C ALA A 53 -5.35 9.33 7.30
N LEU A 54 -5.48 8.07 7.75
CA LEU A 54 -5.01 6.87 7.04
C LEU A 54 -5.78 6.54 5.77
N GLU A 55 -6.99 7.09 5.57
CA GLU A 55 -7.73 7.03 4.30
C GLU A 55 -7.04 7.83 3.19
N THR A 56 -6.22 8.82 3.57
CA THR A 56 -5.43 9.57 2.60
C THR A 56 -4.12 8.84 2.33
N GLU A 57 -3.89 8.42 1.08
CA GLU A 57 -2.68 7.68 0.69
C GLU A 57 -1.38 8.45 0.95
N SER A 58 -1.43 9.78 0.88
CA SER A 58 -0.26 10.63 1.11
C SER A 58 0.36 10.43 2.49
N ILE A 59 -0.38 9.96 3.49
CA ILE A 59 0.15 9.78 4.84
C ILE A 59 1.23 8.69 4.96
N TYR A 60 1.25 7.71 4.04
CA TYR A 60 2.25 6.64 4.04
C TYR A 60 3.58 7.09 3.42
N SER A 61 3.48 7.97 2.43
CA SER A 61 4.60 8.43 1.61
C SER A 61 5.08 9.83 1.96
N SER A 62 4.36 10.63 2.76
CA SER A 62 4.65 12.06 2.95
C SER A 62 4.99 12.48 4.38
N VAL A 63 5.62 13.65 4.51
CA VAL A 63 5.80 14.35 5.78
C VAL A 63 4.47 15.01 6.18
N PHE A 64 4.10 14.88 7.45
CA PHE A 64 2.91 15.53 8.00
C PHE A 64 3.18 16.11 9.39
N ASP A 65 2.26 16.96 9.83
CA ASP A 65 2.42 17.77 11.03
C ASP A 65 1.63 17.17 12.18
N ILE A 66 2.26 17.12 13.36
CA ILE A 66 1.62 16.67 14.57
C ILE A 66 1.70 17.76 15.61
N SER A 67 0.55 18.12 16.18
CA SER A 67 0.46 19.01 17.33
C SER A 67 0.48 18.16 18.60
N VAL A 68 1.56 18.22 19.38
CA VAL A 68 1.67 17.57 20.67
C VAL A 68 1.65 18.62 21.77
N ASP A 69 0.57 18.67 22.55
CA ASP A 69 0.38 19.65 23.64
C ASP A 69 0.64 21.11 23.18
N GLY A 70 0.23 21.45 21.95
CA GLY A 70 0.40 22.79 21.34
C GLY A 70 1.74 23.03 20.63
N LYS A 71 2.65 22.05 20.59
CA LYS A 71 3.90 22.13 19.80
C LYS A 71 3.78 21.35 18.51
N VAL A 72 4.04 22.00 17.38
CA VAL A 72 4.05 21.34 16.07
C VAL A 72 5.39 20.65 15.82
N GLU A 73 5.36 19.38 15.46
CA GLU A 73 6.52 18.60 15.03
C GLU A 73 6.25 17.97 13.65
N HIS A 74 7.23 18.06 12.75
CA HIS A 74 7.19 17.42 11.45
C HIS A 74 7.68 15.98 11.56
N VAL A 75 6.85 15.03 11.13
CA VAL A 75 7.17 13.61 11.23
C VAL A 75 6.73 12.84 9.99
N ILE A 76 7.25 11.62 9.90
CA ILE A 76 6.86 10.62 8.91
C ILE A 76 6.39 9.37 9.62
N LEU A 77 5.39 8.70 9.05
CA LEU A 77 4.93 7.39 9.52
C LEU A 77 5.97 6.32 9.19
N LYS A 78 6.71 5.81 10.17
CA LYS A 78 7.72 4.76 9.95
C LYS A 78 7.10 3.37 9.90
N ALA A 79 6.21 3.07 10.83
CA ALA A 79 5.51 1.79 10.90
C ALA A 79 4.09 1.97 11.44
N LEU A 80 3.20 1.11 10.96
CA LEU A 80 1.80 1.09 11.36
C LEU A 80 1.42 -0.35 11.69
N GLN A 81 0.95 -0.57 12.92
CA GLN A 81 0.42 -1.87 13.32
C GLN A 81 -1.10 -1.82 13.25
N ARG A 82 -1.67 -2.69 12.43
CA ARG A 82 -3.11 -2.89 12.32
C ARG A 82 -3.52 -4.21 12.95
N HIS A 83 -4.75 -4.25 13.44
CA HIS A 83 -5.36 -5.52 13.79
C HIS A 83 -5.70 -6.29 12.49
N PRO A 84 -5.39 -7.60 12.38
CA PRO A 84 -5.57 -8.35 11.13
C PRO A 84 -7.05 -8.51 10.71
N TYR A 85 -7.94 -8.69 11.69
CA TYR A 85 -9.38 -8.86 11.44
C TYR A 85 -10.22 -7.58 11.64
N LYS A 86 -10.02 -6.86 12.74
CA LYS A 86 -10.80 -5.65 13.06
C LYS A 86 -10.18 -4.42 12.40
N PRO A 87 -10.98 -3.43 11.97
CA PRO A 87 -10.48 -2.17 11.40
C PRO A 87 -9.94 -1.24 12.51
N ILE A 88 -9.01 -1.74 13.33
CA ILE A 88 -8.45 -1.03 14.48
C ILE A 88 -6.95 -0.88 14.28
N VAL A 89 -6.46 0.35 14.50
CA VAL A 89 -5.04 0.68 14.52
C VAL A 89 -4.51 0.42 15.92
N MET A 90 -3.48 -0.41 16.02
CA MET A 90 -2.94 -0.92 17.28
C MET A 90 -1.79 -0.07 17.79
N HIS A 91 -0.93 0.40 16.89
CA HIS A 91 0.22 1.23 17.21
C HIS A 91 0.68 2.02 15.98
N MET A 92 1.26 3.20 16.22
CA MET A 92 1.92 4.01 15.19
C MET A 92 3.32 4.41 15.64
N ASP A 93 4.29 4.23 14.74
CA ASP A 93 5.66 4.67 14.91
C ASP A 93 5.90 5.89 14.04
N LEU A 94 6.31 6.98 14.66
CA LEU A 94 6.50 8.27 14.02
C LEU A 94 7.95 8.68 14.18
N GLN A 95 8.59 9.02 13.06
CA GLN A 95 9.97 9.47 13.03
C GLN A 95 9.99 10.97 12.73
N ARG A 96 10.65 11.76 13.57
CA ARG A 96 10.94 13.18 13.31
C ARG A 96 11.92 13.27 12.17
N VAL A 97 11.66 14.21 11.27
CA VAL A 97 12.46 14.40 10.08
C VAL A 97 12.87 15.85 9.95
N SER A 98 14.15 16.06 9.67
CA SER A 98 14.68 17.35 9.23
C SER A 98 14.70 17.40 7.71
N GLY A 99 14.51 18.58 7.12
CA GLY A 99 14.51 18.77 5.67
C GLY A 99 15.83 18.43 4.95
N LYS A 100 16.85 17.96 5.66
CA LYS A 100 18.15 17.52 5.11
C LYS A 100 18.32 16.00 5.16
N ASP A 101 17.44 15.29 5.85
CA ASP A 101 17.59 13.85 6.04
C ASP A 101 17.25 13.11 4.75
N VAL A 102 18.09 12.13 4.40
CA VAL A 102 17.85 11.20 3.30
C VAL A 102 16.99 10.06 3.83
N LEU A 103 15.89 9.79 3.15
CA LEU A 103 14.90 8.82 3.56
C LEU A 103 14.73 7.77 2.48
N VAL A 104 14.44 6.55 2.93
CA VAL A 104 14.05 5.44 2.06
C VAL A 104 12.61 5.08 2.35
N LYS A 105 11.75 5.15 1.33
CA LYS A 105 10.30 4.99 1.47
C LYS A 105 9.66 4.28 0.28
N LEU A 106 8.61 3.52 0.57
CA LEU A 106 7.72 2.97 -0.43
C LEU A 106 6.68 4.04 -0.79
N VAL A 107 6.64 4.43 -2.06
CA VAL A 107 5.70 5.39 -2.62
C VAL A 107 4.75 4.66 -3.58
N PRO A 108 3.44 4.92 -3.53
CA PRO A 108 2.49 4.30 -4.43
C PRO A 108 2.64 4.79 -5.88
N LEU A 109 2.37 3.89 -6.82
CA LEU A 109 2.29 4.18 -8.24
C LEU A 109 0.82 4.40 -8.64
N HIS A 110 0.55 5.48 -9.35
CA HIS A 110 -0.75 5.79 -9.93
C HIS A 110 -0.68 5.63 -11.44
N PHE A 111 -1.42 4.67 -11.97
CA PHE A 111 -1.47 4.40 -13.40
C PHE A 111 -2.51 5.31 -14.05
N THR A 112 -2.05 6.15 -14.97
CA THR A 112 -2.93 7.05 -15.74
C THR A 112 -3.21 6.44 -17.11
N ASN A 113 -4.37 6.76 -17.67
CA ASN A 113 -4.77 6.34 -19.02
C ASN A 113 -4.85 4.82 -19.31
N GLU A 114 -5.00 3.97 -18.30
CA GLU A 114 -5.12 2.51 -18.46
C GLU A 114 -6.11 2.08 -19.57
N GLN A 115 -7.30 2.68 -19.60
CA GLN A 115 -8.34 2.35 -20.59
C GLN A 115 -8.07 2.88 -22.00
N LYS A 116 -7.18 3.87 -22.14
CA LYS A 116 -6.83 4.44 -23.45
C LYS A 116 -5.65 3.74 -24.11
N SER A 117 -4.93 2.91 -23.36
CA SER A 117 -3.77 2.14 -23.82
C SER A 117 -4.09 1.33 -25.08
N ALA A 118 -3.12 1.27 -25.99
CA ALA A 118 -3.24 0.48 -27.22
C ALA A 118 -3.47 -1.01 -26.91
N GLY A 119 -2.79 -1.53 -25.88
CA GLY A 119 -2.93 -2.91 -25.41
C GLY A 119 -4.34 -3.26 -24.91
N VAL A 120 -4.99 -2.41 -24.11
CA VAL A 120 -6.36 -2.67 -23.62
C VAL A 120 -7.39 -2.54 -24.74
N LYS A 121 -7.23 -1.58 -25.65
CA LYS A 121 -8.10 -1.47 -26.84
C LYS A 121 -8.02 -2.69 -27.75
N ALA A 122 -6.88 -3.37 -27.79
CA ALA A 122 -6.69 -4.64 -28.49
C ALA A 122 -7.26 -5.86 -27.72
N GLY A 123 -7.89 -5.64 -26.57
CA GLY A 123 -8.51 -6.69 -25.74
C GLY A 123 -7.58 -7.27 -24.66
N GLY A 124 -6.42 -6.66 -24.41
CA GLY A 124 -5.49 -7.09 -23.37
C GLY A 124 -5.98 -6.84 -21.94
N ILE A 125 -5.52 -7.66 -21.00
CA ILE A 125 -5.75 -7.51 -19.56
C ILE A 125 -4.47 -6.92 -18.94
N ILE A 126 -4.62 -5.85 -18.16
CA ILE A 126 -3.52 -5.24 -17.40
C ILE A 126 -3.26 -6.05 -16.14
N ASN A 127 -2.00 -6.38 -15.89
CA ASN A 127 -1.54 -6.96 -14.64
C ASN A 127 -0.54 -6.02 -13.94
N HIS A 128 -0.89 -5.56 -12.75
CA HIS A 128 -0.02 -4.75 -11.91
C HIS A 128 0.88 -5.68 -11.08
N SER A 129 2.14 -5.82 -11.50
CA SER A 129 3.13 -6.63 -10.78
C SER A 129 3.63 -5.90 -9.53
N MET A 130 3.74 -4.57 -9.58
CA MET A 130 4.10 -3.72 -8.45
C MET A 130 3.19 -2.51 -8.37
N THR A 131 2.68 -2.24 -7.17
CA THR A 131 1.82 -1.06 -6.89
C THR A 131 2.55 0.03 -6.09
N GLN A 132 3.73 -0.29 -5.56
CA GLN A 132 4.56 0.61 -4.77
C GLN A 132 6.03 0.42 -5.14
N VAL A 133 6.81 1.50 -5.09
CA VAL A 133 8.24 1.48 -5.41
C VAL A 133 9.04 2.09 -4.28
N GLU A 134 10.16 1.48 -3.95
CA GLU A 134 11.08 1.97 -2.94
C GLU A 134 12.03 3.03 -3.53
N ILE A 135 11.99 4.20 -2.92
CA ILE A 135 12.70 5.40 -3.37
C ILE A 135 13.60 5.90 -2.25
N ARG A 136 14.75 6.43 -2.65
CA ARG A 136 15.64 7.25 -1.84
C ARG A 136 15.53 8.71 -2.25
N CYS A 137 15.08 9.58 -1.35
CA CYS A 137 15.00 11.02 -1.60
C CYS A 137 15.22 11.82 -0.32
N GLN A 138 15.43 13.13 -0.46
CA GLN A 138 15.38 14.03 0.69
C GLN A 138 13.94 14.20 1.15
N ALA A 139 13.76 14.52 2.44
CA ALA A 139 12.43 14.81 3.01
C ALA A 139 11.65 15.92 2.28
N LYS A 140 12.35 16.86 1.62
CA LYS A 140 11.73 17.96 0.85
C LYS A 140 11.21 17.53 -0.51
N ASP A 141 11.86 16.55 -1.12
CA ASP A 141 11.59 16.10 -2.49
C ASP A 141 10.74 14.83 -2.51
N LEU A 142 10.16 14.46 -1.37
CA LEU A 142 9.37 13.24 -1.19
C LEU A 142 7.99 13.40 -1.86
N PRO A 143 7.71 12.66 -2.95
CA PRO A 143 6.44 12.76 -3.67
C PRO A 143 5.33 11.98 -2.97
N GLU A 144 4.09 12.43 -3.13
CA GLU A 144 2.91 11.75 -2.57
C GLU A 144 2.61 10.45 -3.34
N PHE A 145 2.73 10.49 -4.67
CA PHE A 145 2.58 9.37 -5.61
C PHE A 145 3.46 9.60 -6.86
N ILE A 146 3.71 8.53 -7.63
CA ILE A 146 4.35 8.61 -8.96
C ILE A 146 3.33 8.23 -10.02
N GLU A 147 3.17 9.10 -11.01
CA GLU A 147 2.32 8.83 -12.17
C GLU A 147 3.07 7.98 -13.21
N VAL A 148 2.39 6.96 -13.72
CA VAL A 148 2.85 6.12 -14.82
C VAL A 148 1.85 6.23 -15.95
N ASP A 149 2.27 6.75 -17.10
CA ASP A 149 1.40 6.87 -18.27
C ASP A 149 1.39 5.56 -19.06
N MET A 150 0.20 5.04 -19.31
CA MET A 150 -0.04 3.78 -20.01
C MET A 150 -0.53 3.98 -21.45
N THR A 151 -0.60 5.21 -21.97
CA THR A 151 -1.20 5.49 -23.29
C THR A 151 -0.56 4.72 -24.45
N ASP A 152 0.78 4.70 -24.51
CA ASP A 152 1.54 4.13 -25.63
C ASP A 152 1.90 2.65 -25.44
N VAL A 153 1.50 2.04 -24.33
CA VAL A 153 1.87 0.65 -23.99
C VAL A 153 1.10 -0.33 -24.86
N GLY A 154 1.87 -1.16 -25.58
CA GLY A 154 1.37 -2.13 -26.54
C GLY A 154 0.90 -3.45 -25.91
N MET A 155 0.41 -4.34 -26.77
CA MET A 155 0.03 -5.70 -26.38
C MET A 155 1.29 -6.56 -26.11
N ASN A 156 1.33 -7.29 -25.00
CA ASN A 156 2.50 -8.05 -24.52
C ASN A 156 3.72 -7.18 -24.17
N ASP A 157 3.52 -5.87 -24.04
CA ASP A 157 4.56 -4.95 -23.60
C ASP A 157 4.65 -4.91 -22.07
N VAL A 158 5.85 -4.62 -21.56
CA VAL A 158 6.18 -4.61 -20.14
C VAL A 158 6.83 -3.28 -19.78
N VAL A 159 6.16 -2.54 -18.91
CA VAL A 159 6.72 -1.30 -18.34
C VAL A 159 7.64 -1.68 -17.20
N HIS A 160 8.91 -1.35 -17.38
CA HIS A 160 10.00 -1.59 -16.45
C HIS A 160 10.24 -0.40 -15.50
N LEU A 161 10.97 -0.62 -14.40
CA LEU A 161 11.32 0.44 -13.44
C LEU A 161 12.17 1.55 -14.10
N SER A 162 12.97 1.21 -15.11
CA SER A 162 13.76 2.15 -15.91
C SER A 162 12.92 3.20 -16.64
N ASN A 163 11.68 2.87 -16.98
CA ASN A 163 10.82 3.70 -17.82
C ASN A 163 9.95 4.67 -17.00
N LEU A 164 10.12 4.68 -15.68
CA LEU A 164 9.36 5.56 -14.78
C LEU A 164 9.88 7.00 -14.84
N HIS A 165 8.96 7.94 -15.01
CA HIS A 165 9.26 9.36 -14.90
C HIS A 165 9.38 9.76 -13.42
N LEU A 166 10.61 9.82 -12.92
CA LEU A 166 10.87 10.22 -11.54
C LEU A 166 10.95 11.76 -11.43
N PRO A 167 10.31 12.37 -10.42
CA PRO A 167 10.44 13.79 -10.16
C PRO A 167 11.85 14.16 -9.69
N LYS A 168 12.20 15.45 -9.77
CA LYS A 168 13.56 15.95 -9.45
C LYS A 168 13.95 15.59 -8.00
N GLY A 169 15.14 15.00 -7.82
CA GLY A 169 15.70 14.67 -6.49
C GLY A 169 15.32 13.29 -5.94
N VAL A 170 14.54 12.52 -6.69
CA VAL A 170 14.11 11.15 -6.36
C VAL A 170 15.02 10.15 -7.06
N GLN A 171 15.67 9.29 -6.29
CA GLN A 171 16.44 8.16 -6.80
C GLN A 171 15.73 6.86 -6.45
N LEU A 172 15.79 5.88 -7.34
CA LEU A 172 15.38 4.52 -6.98
C LEU A 172 16.43 3.94 -6.03
N THR A 173 15.97 3.17 -5.05
CA THR A 173 16.88 2.46 -4.13
C THR A 173 17.64 1.35 -4.85
N VAL A 174 17.07 0.88 -5.96
CA VAL A 174 17.60 -0.15 -6.84
C VAL A 174 18.38 0.51 -7.98
N ASP A 175 19.62 0.09 -8.19
CA ASP A 175 20.43 0.54 -9.32
C ASP A 175 19.92 -0.10 -10.61
N VAL A 176 19.09 0.65 -11.34
CA VAL A 176 18.52 0.22 -12.63
C VAL A 176 19.59 0.19 -13.75
N ALA A 177 20.73 0.86 -13.53
CA ALA A 177 21.80 0.99 -14.52
C ALA A 177 22.50 -0.35 -14.87
N ASP A 178 22.48 -1.33 -13.97
CA ASP A 178 23.16 -2.62 -14.18
C ASP A 178 22.29 -3.68 -14.89
N GLY A 179 21.04 -3.35 -15.25
CA GLY A 179 20.12 -4.23 -16.00
C GLY A 179 19.66 -5.49 -15.25
N SER A 180 20.32 -5.89 -14.17
CA SER A 180 20.00 -7.08 -13.37
C SER A 180 18.82 -6.89 -12.42
N HIS A 181 18.42 -5.64 -12.14
CA HIS A 181 17.39 -5.33 -11.14
C HIS A 181 16.20 -4.56 -11.70
N ASP A 182 16.04 -4.56 -13.03
CA ASP A 182 14.94 -3.89 -13.69
C ASP A 182 13.64 -4.71 -13.62
N SER A 183 12.94 -4.56 -12.49
CA SER A 183 11.73 -5.33 -12.22
C SER A 183 10.56 -4.82 -13.06
N PRO A 184 9.67 -5.72 -13.53
CA PRO A 184 8.48 -5.32 -14.26
C PRO A 184 7.47 -4.65 -13.30
N VAL A 185 6.96 -3.49 -13.70
CA VAL A 185 5.97 -2.72 -12.94
C VAL A 185 4.56 -3.09 -13.40
N VAL A 186 4.31 -3.03 -14.70
CA VAL A 186 3.04 -3.38 -15.34
C VAL A 186 3.29 -4.18 -16.60
N SER A 187 2.47 -5.21 -16.81
CA SER A 187 2.43 -5.94 -18.08
C SER A 187 1.01 -6.00 -18.62
N ILE A 188 0.87 -5.96 -19.95
CA ILE A 188 -0.42 -6.18 -20.64
C ILE A 188 -0.35 -7.52 -21.34
N HIS A 189 -1.23 -8.45 -20.99
CA HIS A 189 -1.27 -9.78 -21.61
C HIS A 189 -2.56 -10.00 -22.38
N ALA A 190 -2.50 -10.85 -23.41
CA ALA A 190 -3.71 -11.35 -24.06
C ALA A 190 -4.56 -12.14 -23.06
N PRO A 191 -5.89 -11.96 -23.08
CA PRO A 191 -6.78 -12.84 -22.35
C PRO A 191 -6.54 -14.24 -22.90
N LYS A 192 -5.94 -15.10 -22.07
CA LYS A 192 -5.92 -16.52 -22.36
C LYS A 192 -7.37 -16.95 -22.22
N VAL A 193 -8.10 -16.95 -23.33
CA VAL A 193 -9.30 -17.77 -23.46
C VAL A 193 -8.81 -19.15 -23.06
N ALA A 194 -9.21 -19.59 -21.85
CA ALA A 194 -9.30 -21.00 -21.62
C ALA A 194 -10.19 -21.48 -22.76
N ALA A 195 -9.55 -22.08 -23.77
CA ALA A 195 -10.23 -23.08 -24.54
C ALA A 195 -10.74 -24.04 -23.48
N VAL A 196 -12.01 -23.85 -23.12
CA VAL A 196 -12.85 -24.97 -22.74
C VAL A 196 -12.63 -25.91 -23.91
N GLU A 197 -11.81 -26.93 -23.69
CA GLU A 197 -11.87 -28.13 -24.49
C GLU A 197 -13.34 -28.54 -24.42
N GLU A 198 -14.09 -28.16 -25.45
CA GLU A 198 -15.27 -28.90 -25.86
C GLU A 198 -14.77 -30.31 -26.18
N GLU A 199 -14.55 -31.13 -25.15
CA GLU A 199 -14.63 -32.57 -25.30
C GLU A 199 -16.09 -32.90 -25.57
N SER A 200 -16.40 -32.77 -26.86
CA SER A 200 -17.27 -33.61 -27.65
C SER A 200 -18.01 -34.69 -26.85
N SER A 201 -19.33 -34.49 -26.82
CA SER A 201 -20.35 -35.52 -26.63
C SER A 201 -19.95 -36.89 -27.17
N VAL A 202 -20.01 -37.90 -26.31
CA VAL A 202 -20.23 -39.30 -26.72
C VAL A 202 -21.51 -39.78 -26.01
N PRO A 203 -22.61 -40.06 -26.73
CA PRO A 203 -23.78 -40.68 -26.14
C PRO A 203 -23.55 -42.20 -26.10
N ALA A 204 -23.30 -42.75 -24.92
CA ALA A 204 -23.33 -44.19 -24.71
C ALA A 204 -24.72 -44.60 -24.19
N SER A 205 -25.48 -45.20 -25.09
CA SER A 205 -26.78 -45.83 -24.88
C SER A 205 -26.67 -47.09 -24.00
N ALA A 206 -27.69 -47.27 -23.15
CA ALA A 206 -28.35 -48.52 -22.73
C ALA A 206 -27.73 -49.51 -21.70
N VAL A 207 -28.30 -49.47 -20.46
CA VAL A 207 -28.91 -50.51 -19.56
C VAL A 207 -28.12 -51.84 -19.30
N PRO A 208 -28.06 -52.46 -18.09
CA PRO A 208 -29.12 -52.51 -17.06
C PRO A 208 -28.74 -52.48 -15.56
N THR A 209 -29.80 -52.27 -14.77
CA THR A 209 -30.01 -52.40 -13.32
C THR A 209 -29.71 -53.78 -12.73
N THR A 210 -29.09 -53.83 -11.54
CA THR A 210 -29.38 -54.82 -10.48
C THR A 210 -29.10 -54.25 -9.08
N ASN A 211 -30.15 -54.29 -8.24
CA ASN A 211 -30.22 -54.26 -6.76
C ASN A 211 -29.76 -52.96 -6.06
N ASP A 212 -30.46 -52.39 -5.07
CA ASP A 212 -31.21 -53.04 -3.98
C ASP A 212 -32.24 -52.06 -3.35
N GLU A 213 -33.05 -52.58 -2.43
CA GLU A 213 -34.00 -51.91 -1.52
C GLU A 213 -35.47 -51.75 -1.98
N LYS A 214 -36.21 -52.86 -1.81
CA LYS A 214 -37.62 -52.83 -1.45
C LYS A 214 -37.74 -53.01 0.06
N SER A 215 -38.34 -52.03 0.72
CA SER A 215 -38.74 -52.03 2.13
C SER A 215 -40.03 -52.84 2.37
N ALA A 216 -40.25 -53.17 3.66
CA ALA A 216 -41.37 -53.88 4.29
C ALA A 216 -41.24 -55.42 4.21
N GLU A 217 -41.18 -56.16 5.33
CA GLU A 217 -42.13 -56.24 6.45
C GLU A 217 -41.48 -56.83 7.72
#